data_AF-A0A9E3ME47-F1
#
_entry.id   AF-A0A9E3ME47-F1
#
_cell.length_a   1.000
_cell.length_b   1.000
_cell.length_c   1.000
_cell.angle_alpha   90.00
_cell.angle_beta   90.00
_cell.angle_gamma   90.00
#
_symmetry.space_group_name_H-M   'P 1'
#
loop_
_entity.id
_entity.type
_entity.pdbx_description
1 polymer ?
#
loop_
_entity_poly.entity_id
_entity_poly.type
_entity_poly.pdbx_seq_one_letter_code
_entity_poly.pdbx_strand_id
1 'polypeptide(L)'
;MHLLLAQKGSIADGEEAVDLGQTPGDILFLSAADTELAAIAAAVSSRAEGPSFRLASLMSLKHPMSVDTYVERTARHAKLIVVRALGGASYFHYALEALHACARRSGAAVAVLPGDDKPDGGLAEFSTLSSEDLGALWAYLIEGGEANARAFVDYACALIAHGEKPAPAAPLLKAGIWWPGRGAVGVGEWKHASTSAPHPPAGTFSPSNGEKGSAAAAVSPYAPRGGGGGRRGGGGGNPPAPLCPGPRAPSPPPRGLRGTPPPQPIPSPRSTGRRCRQA
;
A
#
# COMPACT_ATOMS: atom_id res chain seq x y z
N MET A 1 -10.59 -29.25 -2.88
CA MET A 1 -9.55 -28.34 -3.37
C MET A 1 -8.73 -27.87 -2.18
N HIS A 2 -7.41 -27.77 -2.32
CA HIS A 2 -6.53 -27.12 -1.34
C HIS A 2 -6.23 -25.72 -1.84
N LEU A 3 -6.18 -24.74 -0.93
CA LEU A 3 -5.98 -23.33 -1.25
C LEU A 3 -4.55 -22.95 -0.83
N LEU A 4 -3.78 -22.38 -1.75
CA LEU A 4 -2.38 -22.04 -1.49
C LEU A 4 -2.30 -20.71 -0.76
N LEU A 5 -1.50 -20.64 0.30
CA LEU A 5 -1.14 -19.36 0.90
C LEU A 5 -0.20 -18.61 -0.04
N ALA A 6 -0.43 -17.31 -0.23
CA ALA A 6 0.46 -16.47 -1.02
C ALA A 6 1.89 -16.54 -0.46
N GLN A 7 2.84 -16.91 -1.31
CA GLN A 7 4.26 -16.97 -0.96
C GLN A 7 4.93 -15.64 -1.24
N LYS A 8 5.67 -15.11 -0.26
CA LYS A 8 6.40 -13.85 -0.41
C LYS A 8 7.51 -14.02 -1.46
N GLY A 9 7.43 -13.28 -2.56
CA GLY A 9 8.45 -13.23 -3.61
C GLY A 9 8.21 -14.15 -4.82
N SER A 10 7.10 -14.87 -4.89
CA SER A 10 6.68 -15.57 -6.11
C SER A 10 5.81 -14.67 -7.00
N ILE A 11 6.10 -14.63 -8.29
CA ILE A 11 5.19 -14.06 -9.29
C ILE A 11 4.24 -15.18 -9.70
N ALA A 12 2.95 -15.03 -9.40
CA ALA A 12 1.94 -16.00 -9.78
C ALA A 12 1.29 -15.58 -11.11
N ASP A 13 1.14 -16.51 -12.05
CA ASP A 13 0.47 -16.26 -13.34
C ASP A 13 -1.06 -16.06 -13.18
N GLY A 14 -1.59 -16.38 -11.99
CA GLY A 14 -2.98 -16.15 -11.59
C GLY A 14 -3.93 -17.32 -11.88
N GLU A 15 -3.42 -18.41 -12.46
CA GLU A 15 -4.18 -19.63 -12.77
C GLU A 15 -4.50 -20.49 -11.52
N GLU A 16 -3.69 -20.38 -10.46
CA GLU A 16 -3.90 -21.12 -9.22
C GLU A 16 -4.69 -20.30 -8.19
N ALA A 17 -5.50 -21.00 -7.39
CA ALA A 17 -6.23 -20.41 -6.28
C ALA A 17 -5.28 -20.07 -5.11
N VAL A 18 -5.22 -18.79 -4.76
CA VAL A 18 -4.32 -18.23 -3.74
C VAL A 18 -5.10 -17.37 -2.74
N ASP A 19 -4.82 -17.54 -1.45
CA ASP A 19 -5.27 -16.61 -0.39
C ASP A 19 -4.13 -15.63 -0.11
N LEU A 20 -4.40 -14.36 -0.34
CA LEU A 20 -3.46 -13.26 -0.08
C LEU A 20 -3.17 -13.09 1.41
N GLY A 21 -4.04 -13.59 2.29
CA GLY A 21 -3.87 -13.51 3.75
C GLY A 21 -3.88 -12.08 4.30
N GLN A 22 -4.36 -11.11 3.53
CA GLN A 22 -4.45 -9.73 3.97
C GLN A 22 -5.56 -9.56 5.01
N THR A 23 -5.29 -8.77 6.04
CA THR A 23 -6.31 -8.37 7.01
C THR A 23 -7.20 -7.28 6.42
N PRO A 24 -8.43 -7.06 6.94
CA PRO A 24 -9.28 -5.94 6.56
C PRO A 24 -8.58 -4.58 6.59
N GLY A 25 -8.97 -3.66 5.71
CA GLY A 25 -8.51 -2.27 5.68
C GLY A 25 -9.59 -1.31 5.17
N ASP A 26 -9.46 -0.02 5.47
CA ASP A 26 -10.43 1.01 5.09
C ASP A 26 -10.40 1.30 3.58
N ILE A 27 -9.21 1.30 2.98
CA ILE A 27 -9.01 1.57 1.55
C ILE A 27 -8.25 0.40 0.91
N LEU A 28 -8.81 -0.15 -0.16
CA LEU A 28 -8.12 -1.12 -1.00
C LEU A 28 -7.65 -0.45 -2.28
N PHE A 29 -6.40 -0.71 -2.67
CA PHE A 29 -5.88 -0.38 -3.99
C PHE A 29 -5.35 -1.65 -4.66
N LEU A 30 -6.04 -2.06 -5.72
CA LEU A 30 -5.74 -3.25 -6.50
C LEU A 30 -5.18 -2.79 -7.84
N SER A 31 -3.96 -3.18 -8.19
CA SER A 31 -3.38 -2.83 -9.48
C SER A 31 -2.72 -4.02 -10.13
N ALA A 32 -2.81 -4.05 -11.45
CA ALA A 32 -2.08 -4.95 -12.32
C ALA A 32 -0.60 -4.53 -12.53
N ALA A 33 -0.21 -3.31 -12.17
CA ALA A 33 1.15 -2.79 -12.29
C ALA A 33 1.88 -2.73 -10.94
N ASP A 34 2.97 -3.47 -10.82
CA ASP A 34 3.80 -3.48 -9.60
C ASP A 34 4.47 -2.12 -9.33
N THR A 35 4.73 -1.32 -10.37
CA THR A 35 5.27 0.03 -10.23
C THR A 35 4.30 0.97 -9.54
N GLU A 36 3.00 0.87 -9.86
CA GLU A 36 1.95 1.64 -9.16
C GLU A 36 1.81 1.17 -7.71
N LEU A 37 1.78 -0.15 -7.48
CA LEU A 37 1.74 -0.70 -6.12
C LEU A 37 2.92 -0.21 -5.28
N ALA A 38 4.13 -0.21 -5.83
CA ALA A 38 5.32 0.29 -5.15
C ALA A 38 5.24 1.79 -4.85
N ALA A 39 4.79 2.60 -5.81
CA ALA A 39 4.66 4.05 -5.64
C ALA A 39 3.61 4.39 -4.57
N ILE A 40 2.43 3.76 -4.61
CA ILE A 40 1.38 3.95 -3.62
C ILE A 40 1.81 3.40 -2.25
N ALA A 41 2.53 2.27 -2.19
CA ALA A 41 3.07 1.75 -0.93
C ALA A 41 4.04 2.74 -0.27
N ALA A 42 4.93 3.36 -1.06
CA ALA A 42 5.83 4.39 -0.57
C ALA A 42 5.06 5.63 -0.06
N ALA A 43 4.06 6.08 -0.81
CA ALA A 43 3.21 7.21 -0.40
C ALA A 43 2.45 6.93 0.90
N VAL A 44 1.80 5.77 1.02
CA VAL A 44 1.10 5.32 2.24
C VAL A 44 2.07 5.23 3.42
N SER A 45 3.24 4.64 3.23
CA SER A 45 4.24 4.44 4.30
C SER A 45 4.83 5.76 4.82
N SER A 46 4.79 6.83 4.01
CA SER A 46 5.24 8.16 4.42
C SER A 46 4.25 8.91 5.33
N ARG A 47 3.03 8.38 5.51
CA ARG A 47 2.00 8.98 6.37
C ARG A 47 2.16 8.52 7.81
N ALA A 48 1.97 9.44 8.75
CA ALA A 48 1.98 9.13 10.18
C ALA A 48 0.64 8.55 10.66
N GLU A 49 -0.48 9.07 10.14
CA GLU A 49 -1.83 8.73 10.56
C GLU A 49 -2.79 8.68 9.37
N GLY A 50 -3.94 8.04 9.59
CA GLY A 50 -5.04 8.01 8.63
C GLY A 50 -5.69 6.64 8.49
N PRO A 51 -6.60 6.52 7.51
CA PRO A 51 -7.25 5.26 7.17
C PRO A 51 -6.24 4.16 6.81
N SER A 52 -6.58 2.93 7.13
CA SER A 52 -5.73 1.77 6.82
C SER A 52 -5.80 1.39 5.33
N PHE A 53 -4.65 1.17 4.71
CA PHE A 53 -4.56 0.75 3.30
C PHE A 53 -4.22 -0.73 3.16
N ARG A 54 -4.78 -1.38 2.13
CA ARG A 54 -4.31 -2.66 1.62
C ARG A 54 -4.04 -2.56 0.13
N LEU A 55 -2.85 -2.96 -0.26
CA LEU A 55 -2.37 -2.93 -1.64
C LEU A 55 -2.21 -4.37 -2.09
N ALA A 56 -2.78 -4.74 -3.22
CA ALA A 56 -2.63 -6.10 -3.75
C ALA A 56 -2.51 -6.11 -5.28
N SER A 57 -1.75 -7.07 -5.78
CA SER A 57 -1.66 -7.31 -7.21
C SER A 57 -2.95 -7.93 -7.72
N LEU A 58 -3.56 -7.27 -8.71
CA LEU A 58 -4.74 -7.78 -9.39
C LEU A 58 -4.43 -9.08 -10.16
N MET A 59 -3.16 -9.30 -10.51
CA MET A 59 -2.70 -10.55 -11.14
C MET A 59 -2.86 -11.76 -10.21
N SER A 60 -2.82 -11.56 -8.90
CA SER A 60 -3.05 -12.62 -7.91
C SER A 60 -4.54 -12.89 -7.66
N LEU A 61 -5.43 -12.11 -8.28
CA LEU A 61 -6.90 -12.20 -8.14
C LEU A 61 -7.57 -12.56 -9.47
N LYS A 62 -6.97 -13.43 -10.28
CA LYS A 62 -7.59 -13.95 -11.51
C LYS A 62 -8.48 -15.16 -11.24
N HIS A 63 -7.99 -16.12 -10.46
CA HIS A 63 -8.76 -17.31 -10.15
C HIS A 63 -9.99 -16.95 -9.29
N PRO A 64 -11.21 -17.41 -9.65
CA PRO A 64 -12.44 -17.04 -8.94
C PRO A 64 -12.41 -17.28 -7.43
N MET A 65 -11.85 -18.41 -7.00
CA MET A 65 -11.71 -18.72 -5.57
C MET A 65 -10.81 -17.72 -4.81
N SER A 66 -9.77 -17.17 -5.45
CA SER A 66 -8.91 -16.14 -4.85
C SER A 66 -9.69 -14.84 -4.65
N VAL A 67 -10.50 -14.46 -5.65
CA VAL A 67 -11.38 -13.29 -5.60
C VAL A 67 -12.41 -13.44 -4.49
N ASP A 68 -13.14 -14.55 -4.44
CA ASP A 68 -14.16 -14.81 -3.42
C ASP A 68 -13.57 -14.77 -2.01
N THR A 69 -12.41 -15.41 -1.82
CA THR A 69 -11.71 -15.43 -0.54
C THR A 69 -11.27 -14.02 -0.13
N TYR A 70 -10.75 -13.23 -1.06
CA TYR A 70 -10.34 -11.85 -0.81
C TYR A 70 -11.54 -10.94 -0.51
N VAL A 71 -12.65 -11.12 -1.22
CA VAL A 71 -13.90 -10.38 -0.99
C VAL A 71 -14.43 -10.64 0.42
N GLU A 72 -14.54 -11.91 0.80
CA GLU A 72 -15.10 -12.32 2.09
C GLU A 72 -14.21 -11.89 3.27
N ARG A 73 -12.89 -12.02 3.13
CA ARG A 73 -11.96 -11.77 4.25
C ARG A 73 -11.55 -10.31 4.38
N THR A 74 -11.53 -9.58 3.26
CA THR A 74 -10.90 -8.25 3.19
C THR A 74 -11.83 -7.21 2.59
N ALA A 75 -12.30 -7.40 1.35
CA ALA A 75 -12.95 -6.33 0.60
C ALA A 75 -14.30 -5.89 1.16
N ARG A 76 -15.07 -6.79 1.78
CA ARG A 76 -16.36 -6.44 2.40
C ARG A 76 -16.28 -5.46 3.56
N HIS A 77 -15.08 -5.23 4.09
CA HIS A 77 -14.82 -4.31 5.20
C HIS A 77 -14.32 -2.94 4.74
N ALA A 78 -14.02 -2.78 3.46
CA ALA A 78 -13.49 -1.55 2.91
C ALA A 78 -14.56 -0.46 2.81
N LYS A 79 -14.14 0.79 2.87
CA LYS A 79 -14.95 1.99 2.58
C LYS A 79 -14.73 2.49 1.16
N LEU A 80 -13.53 2.25 0.62
CA LEU A 80 -13.16 2.56 -0.76
C LEU A 80 -12.36 1.41 -1.37
N ILE A 81 -12.73 1.01 -2.58
CA ILE A 81 -12.02 0.03 -3.38
C ILE A 81 -11.61 0.70 -4.69
N VAL A 82 -10.31 0.84 -4.93
CA VAL A 82 -9.78 1.33 -6.20
C VAL A 82 -9.14 0.18 -6.95
N VAL A 83 -9.55 -0.03 -8.20
CA VAL A 83 -9.05 -1.09 -9.07
C VAL A 83 -8.46 -0.48 -10.34
N ARG A 84 -7.21 -0.80 -10.65
CA ARG A 84 -6.54 -0.43 -11.90
C ARG A 84 -6.42 -1.66 -12.81
N ALA A 85 -7.30 -1.73 -13.80
CA ALA A 85 -7.45 -2.90 -14.67
C ALA A 85 -6.65 -2.76 -15.97
N LEU A 86 -5.39 -3.22 -15.98
CA LEU A 86 -4.61 -3.34 -17.23
C LEU A 86 -5.22 -4.41 -18.13
N GLY A 87 -5.64 -4.03 -19.34
CA GLY A 87 -6.36 -4.92 -20.27
C GLY A 87 -7.89 -4.84 -20.18
N GLY A 88 -8.42 -3.95 -19.34
CA GLY A 88 -9.85 -3.62 -19.29
C GLY A 88 -10.74 -4.69 -18.65
N ALA A 89 -12.05 -4.51 -18.83
CA ALA A 89 -13.06 -5.32 -18.14
C ALA A 89 -12.97 -6.81 -18.48
N SER A 90 -12.72 -7.15 -19.75
CA SER A 90 -12.71 -8.54 -20.22
C SER A 90 -11.63 -9.39 -19.54
N TYR A 91 -10.49 -8.80 -19.18
CA TYR A 91 -9.39 -9.53 -18.58
C TYR A 91 -9.63 -9.83 -17.09
N PHE A 92 -10.36 -8.96 -16.39
CA PHE A 92 -10.62 -9.07 -14.95
C PHE A 92 -12.11 -9.18 -14.61
N HIS A 93 -12.94 -9.62 -15.55
CA HIS A 93 -14.40 -9.46 -15.50
C HIS A 93 -15.01 -9.95 -14.18
N TYR A 94 -14.68 -11.18 -13.80
CA TYR A 94 -15.19 -11.77 -12.57
C TYR A 94 -14.76 -11.01 -11.30
N ALA A 95 -13.49 -10.58 -11.24
CA ALA A 95 -12.99 -9.80 -10.11
C ALA A 95 -13.73 -8.45 -10.00
N LEU A 96 -13.96 -7.77 -11.13
CA LEU A 96 -14.68 -6.50 -11.16
C LEU A 96 -16.14 -6.67 -10.74
N GLU A 97 -16.83 -7.70 -11.24
CA GLU A 97 -18.22 -8.00 -10.87
C GLU A 97 -18.33 -8.30 -9.37
N ALA A 98 -17.47 -9.17 -8.84
CA ALA A 98 -17.48 -9.57 -7.43
C ALA A 98 -17.19 -8.39 -6.50
N LEU A 99 -16.19 -7.55 -6.83
CA LEU A 99 -15.84 -6.35 -6.07
C LEU A 99 -16.94 -5.29 -6.14
N HIS A 100 -17.53 -5.06 -7.31
CA HIS A 100 -18.65 -4.14 -7.47
C HIS A 100 -19.87 -4.59 -6.65
N ALA A 101 -20.24 -5.87 -6.75
CA ALA A 101 -21.34 -6.44 -5.98
C ALA A 101 -21.07 -6.37 -4.47
N CYS A 102 -19.82 -6.60 -4.05
CA CYS A 102 -19.38 -6.43 -2.66
C CYS A 102 -19.53 -4.98 -2.18
N ALA A 103 -19.06 -4.02 -2.98
CA ALA A 103 -19.16 -2.59 -2.67
C ALA A 103 -20.62 -2.17 -2.51
N ARG A 104 -21.49 -2.60 -3.43
CA ARG A 104 -22.93 -2.38 -3.35
C ARG A 104 -23.60 -2.94 -2.09
N ARG A 105 -23.17 -4.11 -1.62
CA ARG A 105 -23.72 -4.74 -0.39
C ARG A 105 -23.21 -4.08 0.89
N SER A 106 -21.95 -3.66 0.90
CA SER A 106 -21.29 -3.07 2.07
C SER A 106 -21.48 -1.55 2.19
N GLY A 107 -21.90 -0.88 1.11
CA GLY A 107 -21.97 0.58 1.03
C GLY A 107 -20.61 1.24 0.74
N ALA A 108 -19.60 0.47 0.33
CA ALA A 108 -18.31 1.00 -0.07
C ALA A 108 -18.39 1.75 -1.40
N ALA A 109 -17.54 2.76 -1.57
CA ALA A 109 -17.26 3.33 -2.89
C ALA A 109 -16.34 2.41 -3.68
N VAL A 110 -16.54 2.32 -4.99
CA VAL A 110 -15.65 1.59 -5.91
C VAL A 110 -15.29 2.45 -7.12
N ALA A 111 -14.00 2.46 -7.45
CA ALA A 111 -13.40 3.17 -8.56
C ALA A 111 -12.66 2.17 -9.45
N VAL A 112 -13.16 1.89 -10.64
CA VAL A 112 -12.50 1.02 -11.61
C VAL A 112 -11.92 1.89 -12.71
N LEU A 113 -10.59 1.92 -12.79
CA LEU A 113 -9.83 2.85 -13.61
C LEU A 113 -9.15 2.12 -14.79
N PRO A 114 -9.13 2.70 -16.00
CA PRO A 114 -8.47 2.11 -17.18
C PRO A 114 -6.98 2.01 -16.97
N GLY A 115 -6.36 0.86 -17.24
CA GLY A 115 -4.92 0.69 -16.98
C GLY A 115 -3.97 1.52 -17.86
N ASP A 116 -4.43 2.05 -19.00
CA ASP A 116 -3.64 2.90 -19.90
C ASP A 116 -4.12 4.37 -19.89
N ASP A 117 -3.52 5.19 -20.77
CA ASP A 117 -3.83 6.62 -20.94
C ASP A 117 -5.07 6.89 -21.82
N LYS A 118 -5.85 5.85 -22.13
CA LYS A 118 -7.09 5.95 -22.88
C LYS A 118 -8.29 5.68 -21.99
N PRO A 119 -9.39 6.42 -22.19
CA PRO A 119 -10.62 6.13 -21.48
C PRO A 119 -11.18 4.77 -21.92
N ASP A 120 -11.68 4.00 -20.96
CA ASP A 120 -12.39 2.73 -21.21
C ASP A 120 -13.81 2.84 -20.63
N GLY A 121 -14.79 3.01 -21.52
CA GLY A 121 -16.20 3.11 -21.14
C GLY A 121 -16.77 1.84 -20.53
N GLY A 122 -16.18 0.67 -20.82
CA GLY A 122 -16.61 -0.62 -20.27
C GLY A 122 -16.29 -0.79 -18.79
N LEU A 123 -15.47 0.08 -18.20
CA LEU A 123 -15.17 0.05 -16.76
C LEU A 123 -16.12 0.91 -15.93
N ALA A 124 -16.84 1.83 -16.55
CA ALA A 124 -17.72 2.76 -15.85
C ALA A 124 -18.87 2.04 -15.12
N GLU A 125 -19.37 0.93 -15.67
CA GLU A 125 -20.45 0.15 -15.06
C GLU A 125 -20.06 -0.49 -13.71
N PHE A 126 -18.78 -0.73 -13.50
CA PHE A 126 -18.26 -1.31 -12.26
C PHE A 126 -17.92 -0.26 -11.20
N SER A 127 -18.01 1.03 -11.54
CA SER A 127 -17.69 2.15 -10.64
C SER A 127 -18.94 2.72 -9.99
N THR A 128 -18.80 3.23 -8.75
CA THR A 128 -19.88 3.97 -8.05
C THR A 128 -19.51 5.42 -7.77
N LEU A 129 -18.25 5.80 -7.97
CA LEU A 129 -17.81 7.19 -7.87
C LEU A 129 -18.29 8.04 -9.05
N SER A 130 -18.31 9.36 -8.84
CA SER A 130 -18.59 10.32 -9.89
C SER A 130 -17.50 10.29 -10.98
N SER A 131 -17.84 10.70 -12.21
CA SER A 131 -16.86 10.82 -13.30
C SER A 131 -15.73 11.79 -12.98
N GLU A 132 -15.99 12.84 -12.19
CA GLU A 132 -14.99 13.78 -11.69
C GLU A 132 -13.96 13.08 -10.80
N ASP A 133 -14.42 12.29 -9.83
CA ASP A 133 -13.54 11.55 -8.90
C ASP A 133 -12.73 10.48 -9.64
N LEU A 134 -13.39 9.75 -10.55
CA LEU A 134 -12.72 8.76 -11.39
C LEU A 134 -11.63 9.40 -12.25
N GLY A 135 -11.94 10.53 -12.88
CA GLY A 135 -10.98 11.29 -13.69
C GLY A 135 -9.79 11.80 -12.87
N ALA A 136 -10.03 12.32 -11.68
CA ALA A 136 -8.97 12.82 -10.81
C ALA A 136 -8.03 11.69 -10.33
N LEU A 137 -8.60 10.58 -9.82
CA LEU A 137 -7.83 9.41 -9.41
C LEU A 137 -7.03 8.82 -10.58
N TRP A 138 -7.65 8.73 -11.76
CA TRP A 138 -6.98 8.25 -12.97
C TRP A 138 -5.81 9.15 -13.37
N ALA A 139 -5.99 10.47 -13.36
CA ALA A 139 -4.97 11.43 -13.75
C ALA A 139 -3.69 11.31 -12.90
N TYR A 140 -3.80 11.12 -11.58
CA TYR A 140 -2.62 10.91 -10.74
C TYR A 140 -1.80 9.68 -11.15
N LEU A 141 -2.47 8.61 -11.57
CA LEU A 141 -1.82 7.37 -11.96
C LEU A 141 -1.22 7.46 -13.37
N ILE A 142 -1.84 8.24 -14.27
CA ILE A 142 -1.28 8.52 -15.61
C ILE A 142 -0.04 9.40 -15.54
N GLU A 143 -0.10 10.50 -14.79
CA GLU A 143 1.06 11.38 -14.65
C GLU A 143 2.16 10.71 -13.83
N GLY A 144 1.78 9.92 -12.83
CA GLY A 144 2.70 9.15 -12.01
C GLY A 144 3.69 10.01 -11.22
N GLY A 145 4.70 9.36 -10.64
CA GLY A 145 5.69 10.04 -9.80
C GLY A 145 5.24 10.21 -8.34
N GLU A 146 6.21 10.58 -7.51
CA GLU A 146 6.07 10.59 -6.04
C GLU A 146 5.01 11.59 -5.54
N ALA A 147 4.98 12.79 -6.12
CA ALA A 147 4.02 13.83 -5.74
C ALA A 147 2.58 13.42 -6.07
N ASN A 148 2.34 12.89 -7.27
CA ASN A 148 1.01 12.41 -7.67
C ASN A 148 0.59 11.16 -6.89
N ALA A 149 1.51 10.27 -6.54
CA ALA A 149 1.22 9.12 -5.68
C ALA A 149 0.75 9.55 -4.28
N ARG A 150 1.36 10.59 -3.69
CA ARG A 150 0.89 11.19 -2.43
C ARG A 150 -0.48 11.83 -2.59
N ALA A 151 -0.66 12.65 -3.62
CA ALA A 151 -1.93 13.30 -3.90
C ALA A 151 -3.05 12.29 -4.17
N PHE A 152 -2.78 11.17 -4.84
CA PHE A 152 -3.72 10.06 -5.00
C PHE A 152 -4.17 9.49 -3.65
N VAL A 153 -3.22 9.23 -2.74
CA VAL A 153 -3.52 8.71 -1.40
C VAL A 153 -4.31 9.74 -0.58
N ASP A 154 -3.94 11.02 -0.64
CA ASP A 154 -4.68 12.11 0.00
C ASP A 154 -6.12 12.21 -0.53
N TYR A 155 -6.29 12.11 -1.85
CA TYR A 155 -7.60 12.14 -2.50
C TYR A 155 -8.45 10.94 -2.07
N ALA A 156 -7.89 9.74 -2.05
CA ALA A 156 -8.58 8.54 -1.58
C ALA A 156 -9.03 8.67 -0.12
N CYS A 157 -8.20 9.28 0.74
CA CYS A 157 -8.57 9.58 2.12
C CYS A 157 -9.69 10.63 2.19
N ALA A 158 -9.62 11.69 1.38
CA ALA A 158 -10.63 12.74 1.32
C ALA A 158 -12.00 12.20 0.89
N LEU A 159 -12.04 11.23 -0.04
CA LEU A 159 -13.29 10.59 -0.47
C LEU A 159 -14.02 9.90 0.68
N ILE A 160 -13.31 9.18 1.55
CA ILE A 160 -13.94 8.46 2.66
C ILE A 160 -14.17 9.33 3.90
N ALA A 161 -13.40 10.40 4.05
CA ALA A 161 -13.54 11.35 5.15
C ALA A 161 -14.49 12.52 4.82
N HIS A 162 -14.96 12.61 3.57
CA HIS A 162 -15.66 13.78 3.02
C HIS A 162 -14.87 15.08 3.23
N GLY A 163 -13.56 15.01 3.05
CA GLY A 163 -12.62 16.11 3.25
C GLY A 163 -12.35 16.93 1.99
N GLU A 164 -11.46 17.91 2.14
CA GLU A 164 -10.96 18.70 1.02
C GLU A 164 -10.09 17.83 0.10
N LYS A 165 -10.37 17.89 -1.21
CA LYS A 165 -9.64 17.14 -2.23
C LYS A 165 -8.33 17.89 -2.57
N PRO A 166 -7.20 17.18 -2.75
CA PRO A 166 -5.93 17.81 -3.12
C PRO A 166 -6.00 18.42 -4.54
N ALA A 167 -4.99 19.25 -4.84
CA ALA A 167 -4.83 19.87 -6.14
C ALA A 167 -4.70 18.82 -7.27
N PRO A 168 -5.19 19.12 -8.50
CA PRO A 168 -5.15 18.19 -9.63
C PRO A 168 -3.75 17.63 -9.93
N ALA A 169 -3.71 16.47 -10.59
CA ALA A 169 -2.46 15.81 -10.98
C ALA A 169 -1.52 16.76 -11.73
N ALA A 170 -0.26 16.76 -11.31
CA ALA A 170 0.77 17.59 -11.90
C ALA A 170 1.50 16.81 -13.01
N PRO A 171 1.67 17.38 -14.21
CA PRO A 171 2.36 16.69 -15.28
C PRO A 171 3.80 16.30 -14.92
N LEU A 172 4.17 15.04 -15.18
CA LEU A 172 5.54 14.59 -14.99
C LEU A 172 6.34 14.73 -16.28
N LEU A 173 7.57 15.23 -16.17
CA LEU A 173 8.48 15.29 -17.32
C LEU A 173 8.80 13.87 -17.80
N LYS A 174 8.55 13.60 -19.08
CA LYS A 174 8.80 12.30 -19.73
C LYS A 174 10.27 11.89 -19.73
N ALA A 175 11.17 12.87 -19.64
CA ALA A 175 12.59 12.68 -19.54
C ALA A 175 13.20 13.80 -18.69
N GLY A 176 14.28 13.47 -17.99
CA GLY A 176 15.02 14.41 -17.15
C GLY A 176 16.45 13.94 -16.97
N ILE A 177 17.28 14.80 -16.39
CA ILE A 177 18.66 14.45 -16.07
C ILE A 177 18.68 13.94 -14.64
N TRP A 178 19.18 12.74 -14.42
CA TRP A 178 19.43 12.23 -13.08
C TRP A 178 20.91 12.33 -12.76
N TRP A 179 21.23 12.79 -11.55
CA TRP A 179 22.60 12.95 -11.07
C TRP A 179 22.82 12.21 -9.74
N PRO A 180 23.90 11.42 -9.60
CA PRO A 180 24.20 10.68 -8.38
C PRO A 180 24.23 11.59 -7.14
N GLY A 181 23.50 11.20 -6.09
CA GLY A 181 23.43 11.94 -4.82
C GLY A 181 22.63 13.24 -4.86
N ARG A 182 22.12 13.65 -6.03
CA ARG A 182 21.28 14.85 -6.19
C ARG A 182 19.88 14.55 -6.75
N GLY A 183 19.70 13.37 -7.36
CA GLY A 183 18.42 13.00 -7.96
C GLY A 183 18.20 13.69 -9.29
N ALA A 184 16.95 14.06 -9.60
CA ALA A 184 16.63 14.78 -10.83
C ALA A 184 17.17 16.23 -10.77
N VAL A 185 17.92 16.63 -11.79
CA VAL A 185 18.53 17.96 -11.91
C VAL A 185 18.18 18.61 -13.24
N GLY A 186 18.20 19.95 -13.28
CA GLY A 186 18.02 20.72 -14.51
C GLY A 186 19.28 20.78 -15.37
N VAL A 187 19.13 21.21 -16.62
CA VAL A 187 20.27 21.33 -17.58
C VAL A 187 21.37 22.26 -17.05
N GLY A 188 21.01 23.36 -16.37
CA GLY A 188 21.98 24.29 -15.77
C GLY A 188 22.82 23.62 -14.68
N GLU A 189 22.15 22.95 -13.74
CA GLU A 189 22.84 22.24 -12.65
C GLU A 189 23.69 21.09 -13.19
N TRP A 190 23.18 20.35 -14.17
CA TRP A 190 23.96 19.32 -14.87
C TRP A 190 25.23 19.89 -15.53
N LYS A 191 25.16 21.04 -16.22
CA LYS A 191 26.34 21.69 -16.82
C LYS A 191 27.39 22.03 -15.76
N HIS A 192 26.96 22.55 -14.61
CA HIS A 192 27.87 22.85 -13.50
C HIS A 192 28.47 21.59 -12.86
N ALA A 193 27.64 20.58 -12.61
CA ALA A 193 28.06 19.33 -11.96
C ALA A 193 28.99 18.50 -12.87
N SER A 194 28.70 18.44 -14.17
CA SER A 194 29.52 17.70 -15.16
C SER A 194 30.88 18.33 -15.41
N THR A 195 31.02 19.65 -15.21
CA THR A 195 32.31 20.34 -15.34
C THR A 195 33.22 20.08 -14.13
N SER A 196 32.63 19.79 -12.97
CA SER A 196 33.33 19.68 -11.68
C SER A 196 33.46 18.25 -11.16
N ALA A 197 32.69 17.30 -11.68
CA ALA A 197 32.80 15.90 -11.32
C ALA A 197 33.91 15.21 -12.13
N PRO A 198 34.73 14.35 -11.50
CA PRO A 198 35.48 13.38 -12.27
C PRO A 198 34.44 12.58 -13.04
N HIS A 199 34.53 12.63 -14.38
CA HIS A 199 33.81 11.71 -15.23
C HIS A 199 34.01 10.32 -14.63
N PRO A 200 32.93 9.55 -14.38
CA PRO A 200 33.12 8.14 -14.10
C PRO A 200 34.00 7.60 -15.22
N PRO A 201 35.07 6.83 -14.94
CA PRO A 201 35.89 6.28 -16.01
C PRO A 201 34.95 5.62 -17.02
N ALA A 202 35.11 5.97 -18.30
CA ALA A 202 34.24 5.50 -19.37
C ALA A 202 34.00 4.00 -19.21
N GLY A 203 32.76 3.60 -18.87
CA GLY A 203 32.43 2.20 -18.61
C GLY A 203 31.72 1.88 -17.28
N THR A 204 31.53 2.82 -16.35
CA THR A 204 30.63 2.56 -15.20
C THR A 204 29.17 2.74 -15.62
N PHE A 205 28.66 1.79 -16.41
CA PHE A 205 27.24 1.54 -16.44
C PHE A 205 26.80 1.14 -15.03
N SER A 206 25.66 1.66 -14.58
CA SER A 206 24.94 1.07 -13.45
C SER A 206 24.78 -0.42 -13.74
N PRO A 207 25.08 -1.35 -12.81
CA PRO A 207 24.93 -2.77 -13.08
C PRO A 207 23.43 -3.10 -13.06
N SER A 208 22.69 -2.69 -14.09
CA SER A 208 21.51 -3.41 -14.54
C SER A 208 21.98 -4.60 -15.39
N ASN A 209 22.88 -5.41 -14.84
CA ASN A 209 23.16 -6.72 -15.39
C ASN A 209 22.04 -7.62 -14.90
N GLY A 210 21.05 -7.83 -15.78
CA GLY A 210 20.34 -9.10 -15.78
C GLY A 210 21.35 -10.24 -15.69
N GLU A 211 21.00 -11.25 -14.91
CA GLU A 211 21.81 -12.42 -14.61
C GLU A 211 22.75 -12.85 -15.73
N LYS A 212 24.04 -12.87 -15.43
CA LYS A 212 24.97 -13.96 -15.76
C LYS A 212 26.20 -13.82 -14.89
N GLY A 213 26.37 -14.78 -13.99
CA GLY A 213 27.39 -14.75 -12.95
C GLY A 213 28.82 -14.77 -13.48
N SER A 214 29.67 -14.02 -12.80
CA SER A 214 30.97 -14.49 -12.33
C SER A 214 31.41 -13.55 -11.21
N ALA A 215 31.66 -14.13 -10.04
CA ALA A 215 31.95 -13.41 -8.81
C ALA A 215 33.32 -12.72 -8.88
N ALA A 216 33.35 -11.41 -8.64
CA ALA A 216 34.52 -10.73 -8.11
C ALA A 216 34.04 -9.71 -7.07
N ALA A 217 34.54 -9.89 -5.84
CA ALA A 217 34.06 -9.23 -4.64
C ALA A 217 34.23 -7.70 -4.71
N ALA A 218 33.12 -6.97 -4.57
CA ALA A 218 33.13 -5.58 -4.18
C ALA A 218 32.76 -5.49 -2.68
N VAL A 219 33.67 -4.88 -1.92
CA VAL A 219 33.60 -4.71 -0.47
C VAL A 219 32.49 -3.73 -0.12
N SER A 220 31.55 -4.17 0.72
CA SER A 220 30.48 -3.31 1.26
C SER A 220 31.06 -2.31 2.28
N PRO A 221 30.71 -1.01 2.23
CA PRO A 221 31.14 -0.01 3.23
C PRO A 221 30.36 -0.10 4.56
N TYR A 222 29.50 -1.10 4.74
CA TYR A 222 28.79 -1.33 6.00
C TYR A 222 29.33 -2.59 6.69
N ALA A 223 30.35 -2.42 7.53
CA ALA A 223 30.79 -3.43 8.48
C ALA A 223 30.72 -2.84 9.91
N PRO A 224 29.97 -3.43 10.84
CA PRO A 224 30.04 -3.04 12.24
C PRO A 224 31.34 -3.60 12.86
N ARG A 225 31.97 -2.77 13.69
CA ARG A 225 33.13 -3.13 14.50
C ARG A 225 32.78 -4.29 15.44
N GLY A 226 33.62 -5.32 15.43
CA GLY A 226 33.70 -6.33 16.48
C GLY A 226 35.07 -7.00 16.47
N GLY A 227 35.93 -6.65 17.43
CA GLY A 227 37.10 -7.46 17.79
C GLY A 227 36.61 -8.83 18.29
N GLY A 228 37.31 -9.95 18.16
CA GLY A 228 38.74 -10.18 18.25
C GLY A 228 38.90 -11.43 19.15
N GLY A 229 39.73 -12.39 18.77
CA GLY A 229 40.13 -13.50 19.64
C GLY A 229 39.87 -14.89 19.04
N GLY A 230 40.93 -15.55 18.59
CA GLY A 230 40.87 -16.89 17.99
C GLY A 230 40.96 -18.05 18.99
N ARG A 231 40.86 -19.29 18.48
CA ARG A 231 41.78 -20.42 18.70
C ARG A 231 41.22 -21.74 18.13
N ARG A 232 42.17 -22.66 17.91
CA ARG A 232 42.13 -24.01 17.31
C ARG A 232 41.34 -25.08 18.09
N GLY A 233 41.04 -26.18 17.39
CA GLY A 233 40.67 -27.52 17.90
C GLY A 233 39.23 -27.88 17.54
N GLY A 234 38.85 -29.01 16.92
CA GLY A 234 39.41 -30.36 16.94
C GLY A 234 38.53 -31.27 17.81
N GLY A 235 37.77 -32.21 17.22
CA GLY A 235 37.26 -33.41 17.90
C GLY A 235 35.74 -33.50 18.09
N GLY A 236 35.18 -34.68 17.79
CA GLY A 236 33.75 -34.99 17.76
C GLY A 236 33.03 -34.99 19.12
N GLY A 237 31.70 -34.99 19.03
CA GLY A 237 30.80 -35.16 20.17
C GLY A 237 29.43 -34.54 19.88
N ASN A 238 28.43 -35.39 19.63
CA ASN A 238 27.04 -34.98 19.43
C ASN A 238 26.45 -34.44 20.75
N PRO A 239 25.84 -33.24 20.82
CA PRO A 239 25.22 -32.76 22.05
C PRO A 239 23.77 -33.25 22.22
N PRO A 240 23.26 -33.38 23.45
CA PRO A 240 21.90 -33.83 23.73
C PRO A 240 20.87 -32.70 23.52
N ALA A 241 19.62 -33.10 23.24
CA ALA A 241 18.49 -32.22 23.00
C ALA A 241 18.20 -31.27 24.19
N PRO A 242 17.78 -30.01 23.95
CA PRO A 242 17.43 -29.10 25.04
C PRO A 242 16.03 -29.40 25.61
N LEU A 243 15.97 -29.40 26.94
CA LEU A 243 14.76 -29.51 27.75
C LEU A 243 13.89 -28.25 27.61
N CYS A 244 12.58 -28.45 27.40
CA CYS A 244 11.56 -27.39 27.41
C CYS A 244 11.47 -26.72 28.80
N PRO A 245 11.44 -25.38 28.91
CA PRO A 245 11.08 -24.72 30.15
C PRO A 245 9.55 -24.72 30.33
N GLY A 246 9.08 -25.21 31.48
CA GLY A 246 7.67 -25.20 31.89
C GLY A 246 7.09 -23.80 32.11
N PRO A 247 5.76 -23.69 32.31
CA PRO A 247 5.04 -22.42 32.29
C PRO A 247 5.39 -21.53 33.49
N ARG A 248 5.64 -20.24 33.22
CA ARG A 248 5.85 -19.19 34.23
C ARG A 248 4.54 -18.91 34.98
N ALA A 249 4.62 -18.78 36.30
CA ALA A 249 3.53 -18.34 37.16
C ALA A 249 3.09 -16.89 36.86
N PRO A 250 1.80 -16.54 37.04
CA PRO A 250 1.30 -15.20 36.75
C PRO A 250 1.74 -14.16 37.80
N SER A 251 2.06 -12.96 37.31
CA SER A 251 2.44 -11.79 38.09
C SER A 251 1.27 -11.28 38.97
N PRO A 252 1.54 -10.69 40.16
CA PRO A 252 0.50 -10.13 41.01
C PRO A 252 -0.07 -8.81 40.47
N PRO A 253 -1.33 -8.46 40.77
CA PRO A 253 -1.97 -7.25 40.28
C PRO A 253 -1.43 -5.98 40.98
N PRO A 254 -1.45 -4.81 40.31
CA PRO A 254 -1.01 -3.56 40.89
C PRO A 254 -1.96 -3.07 42.00
N ARG A 255 -1.37 -2.57 43.09
CA ARG A 255 -2.06 -1.97 44.24
C ARG A 255 -2.80 -0.70 43.82
N GLY A 256 -4.05 -0.59 44.27
CA GLY A 256 -4.99 0.48 43.94
C GLY A 256 -4.52 1.90 44.28
N LEU A 257 -4.85 2.81 43.36
CA LEU A 257 -4.92 4.24 43.62
C LEU A 257 -6.37 4.60 43.95
N ARG A 258 -6.50 5.38 45.02
CA ARG A 258 -7.73 5.84 45.65
C ARG A 258 -8.66 6.57 44.67
N GLY A 259 -9.95 6.32 44.83
CA GLY A 259 -11.03 6.87 44.02
C GLY A 259 -11.07 8.40 43.98
N THR A 260 -11.36 8.91 42.79
CA THR A 260 -11.90 10.24 42.57
C THR A 260 -13.41 10.22 42.91
N PRO A 261 -13.94 11.25 43.60
CA PRO A 261 -15.37 11.31 43.87
C PRO A 261 -16.18 11.60 42.59
N PRO A 262 -17.44 11.12 42.49
CA PRO A 262 -18.26 11.34 41.30
C PRO A 262 -18.66 12.82 41.14
N PRO A 263 -18.85 13.29 39.89
CA PRO A 263 -19.33 14.64 39.63
C PRO A 263 -20.79 14.81 40.09
N GLN A 264 -21.06 15.95 40.74
CA GLN A 264 -22.38 16.36 41.20
C GLN A 264 -23.33 16.59 40.00
N PRO A 265 -24.63 16.25 40.11
CA PRO A 265 -25.59 16.45 39.04
C PRO A 265 -25.88 17.94 38.78
N ILE A 266 -25.84 18.31 37.50
CA ILE A 266 -26.20 19.64 36.99
C ILE A 266 -27.73 19.82 37.11
N PRO A 267 -28.24 20.93 37.67
CA PRO A 267 -29.67 21.16 37.75
C PRO A 267 -30.27 21.49 36.37
N SER A 268 -31.26 20.70 35.96
CA SER A 268 -32.04 20.89 34.72
C SER A 268 -32.81 22.22 34.73
N PRO A 269 -32.78 23.02 33.66
CA PRO A 269 -33.68 24.17 33.53
C PRO A 269 -35.12 23.69 33.32
N ARG A 270 -36.01 24.22 34.18
CA ARG A 270 -37.44 23.96 34.21
C ARG A 270 -38.09 24.24 32.85
N SER A 271 -38.89 23.29 32.38
CA SER A 271 -39.84 23.44 31.28
C SER A 271 -40.94 24.45 31.65
N THR A 272 -40.85 25.69 31.18
CA THR A 272 -42.03 26.55 31.07
C THR A 272 -42.78 26.16 29.80
N GLY A 273 -43.86 25.40 29.98
CA GLY A 273 -44.81 25.10 28.91
C GLY A 273 -45.47 26.38 28.39
N ARG A 274 -45.32 26.66 27.10
CA ARG A 274 -46.28 27.47 26.34
C ARG A 274 -47.15 26.52 25.53
N ARG A 275 -48.41 26.44 25.95
CA ARG A 275 -49.50 25.84 25.17
C ARG A 275 -49.82 26.75 23.98
N CYS A 276 -50.26 26.09 22.92
CA CYS A 276 -50.87 26.58 21.69
C CYS A 276 -51.76 27.83 21.85
N ARG A 277 -51.79 28.65 20.80
CA ARG A 277 -53.05 29.00 20.11
C ARG A 277 -52.77 29.28 18.63
N GLN A 278 -53.49 28.53 17.81
CA GLN A 278 -53.77 28.82 16.41
C GLN A 278 -54.64 30.08 16.30
N ALA A 279 -54.35 30.92 15.32
CA ALA A 279 -55.27 31.69 14.50
C ALA A 279 -54.52 32.10 13.23
#